data_AF-A0A8T7H139-F1
#
_entry.id   AF-A0A8T7H139-F1
#
_cell.length_a   1.000
_cell.length_b   1.000
_cell.length_c   1.000
_cell.angle_alpha   90.00
_cell.angle_beta   90.00
_cell.angle_gamma   90.00
#
_symmetry.space_group_name_H-M   'P 1'
#
loop_
_entity.id
_entity.type
_entity.pdbx_description
1 polymer ?
#
loop_
_entity_poly.entity_id
_entity_poly.type
_entity_poly.pdbx_seq_one_letter_code
_entity_poly.pdbx_strand_id
1 'polypeptide(L)'
;MRIVMVLYSAFADTIDSRTYYDIVVAYEGLALVPVGSLPLVPKHRAPLPRSAEMLLLRIAKDTKRRSYSNIEELIKRKRALFIPQDKIVCCTLREREIPIPPLLRKPPRSPREKPKSTERALELAILLDEPSGVRCKKYYTTIRLKDAVKRALKEVGLYIPPDLVTIA
;
A
#
# COMPACT_ATOMS: atom_id res chain seq x y z
N MET A 1 16.65 -13.04 -4.50
CA MET A 1 15.62 -12.51 -3.58
C MET A 1 14.44 -13.47 -3.55
N ARG A 2 14.17 -14.15 -2.44
CA ARG A 2 13.09 -15.14 -2.33
C ARG A 2 11.78 -14.46 -1.91
N ILE A 3 10.85 -14.34 -2.85
CA ILE A 3 9.55 -13.68 -2.65
C ILE A 3 8.58 -14.65 -1.94
N VAL A 4 7.93 -14.16 -0.89
CA VAL A 4 6.87 -14.86 -0.15
C VAL A 4 5.49 -14.42 -0.66
N MET A 5 5.31 -13.11 -0.85
CA MET A 5 4.02 -12.55 -1.28
C MET A 5 4.23 -11.23 -2.02
N VAL A 6 3.33 -10.95 -2.97
CA VAL A 6 3.17 -9.59 -3.54
C VAL A 6 1.81 -9.06 -3.11
N LEU A 7 1.82 -8.02 -2.29
CA LEU A 7 0.63 -7.25 -1.94
C LEU A 7 0.38 -6.20 -3.01
N TYR A 8 -0.52 -6.52 -3.92
CA TYR A 8 -0.89 -5.61 -5.01
C TYR A 8 -1.70 -4.43 -4.49
N SER A 9 -1.42 -3.25 -5.05
CA SER A 9 -2.27 -2.07 -4.94
C SER A 9 -2.49 -1.57 -3.51
N ALA A 10 -1.50 -1.76 -2.65
CA ALA A 10 -1.45 -1.01 -1.40
C ALA A 10 -1.35 0.48 -1.72
N PHE A 11 -1.80 1.37 -0.84
CA PHE A 11 -1.69 2.80 -1.08
C PHE A 11 -1.30 3.56 0.18
N ALA A 12 -0.67 4.71 -0.02
CA ALA A 12 -0.42 5.70 1.01
C ALA A 12 -1.08 7.01 0.58
N ASP A 13 -1.84 7.60 1.50
CA ASP A 13 -2.40 8.93 1.29
C ASP A 13 -1.39 9.98 1.73
N THR A 14 -1.16 10.95 0.84
CA THR A 14 -0.51 12.23 1.13
C THR A 14 -1.58 13.31 1.19
N ILE A 15 -1.22 14.54 1.54
CA ILE A 15 -2.17 15.66 1.59
C ILE A 15 -2.91 15.84 0.25
N ASP A 16 -2.20 15.67 -0.86
CA ASP A 16 -2.70 16.01 -2.20
C ASP A 16 -3.00 14.80 -3.09
N SER A 17 -2.47 13.61 -2.76
CA SER A 17 -2.55 12.45 -3.64
C SER A 17 -2.57 11.12 -2.88
N ARG A 18 -3.22 10.13 -3.48
CA ARG A 18 -3.13 8.71 -3.11
C ARG A 18 -2.11 8.04 -4.01
N THR A 19 -0.99 7.61 -3.45
CA THR A 19 0.04 6.88 -4.21
C THR A 19 -0.12 5.39 -3.99
N TYR A 20 -0.19 4.63 -5.09
CA TYR A 20 -0.32 3.18 -5.10
C TYR A 20 1.04 2.51 -5.24
N TYR A 21 1.22 1.43 -4.50
CA TYR A 21 2.40 0.60 -4.43
C TYR A 21 2.01 -0.87 -4.56
N ASP A 22 2.85 -1.64 -5.23
CA ASP A 22 2.90 -3.08 -5.02
C ASP A 22 4.01 -3.34 -4.00
N ILE A 23 3.66 -3.99 -2.89
CA ILE A 23 4.60 -4.29 -1.79
C ILE A 23 4.99 -5.76 -1.92
N VAL A 24 6.26 -6.00 -2.24
CA VAL A 24 6.84 -7.34 -2.34
C VAL A 24 7.43 -7.71 -0.99
N VAL A 25 6.88 -8.76 -0.37
CA VAL A 25 7.40 -9.36 0.85
C VAL A 25 8.36 -10.47 0.47
N ALA A 26 9.62 -10.34 0.87
CA ALA A 26 10.67 -11.31 0.65
C ALA A 26 11.41 -11.61 1.96
N TYR A 27 12.15 -12.72 2.02
CA TYR A 27 12.93 -13.06 3.21
C TYR A 27 14.01 -12.02 3.49
N GLU A 28 14.58 -11.40 2.46
CA GLU A 28 15.65 -10.41 2.59
C GLU A 28 15.15 -9.02 3.01
N GLY A 29 13.83 -8.77 2.96
CA GLY A 29 13.23 -7.48 3.26
C GLY A 29 11.96 -7.18 2.44
N LEU A 30 11.63 -5.91 2.33
CA LEU A 30 10.43 -5.44 1.62
C LEU A 30 10.82 -4.58 0.41
N ALA A 31 10.23 -4.84 -0.75
CA ALA A 31 10.35 -3.94 -1.91
C ALA A 31 9.04 -3.19 -2.15
N LEU A 32 9.13 -1.87 -2.26
CA LEU A 32 8.02 -0.97 -2.53
C LEU A 32 8.11 -0.51 -3.98
N VAL A 33 7.19 -0.99 -4.82
CA VAL A 33 7.18 -0.69 -6.25
C VAL A 33 6.08 0.34 -6.50
N PRO A 34 6.41 1.62 -6.77
CA PRO A 34 5.41 2.63 -7.08
C PRO A 34 4.68 2.25 -8.36
N VAL A 35 3.36 2.13 -8.29
CA VAL A 35 2.49 1.80 -9.43
C VAL A 35 2.07 3.07 -10.15
N GLY A 36 1.63 4.07 -9.39
CA GLY A 36 1.17 5.39 -9.85
C GLY A 36 0.47 6.16 -8.73
N SER A 37 0.10 7.41 -8.98
CA SER A 37 -0.62 8.26 -8.01
C SER A 37 -1.92 8.81 -8.61
N LEU A 38 -2.93 8.98 -7.76
CA LEU A 38 -4.18 9.67 -8.09
C LEU A 38 -4.30 10.92 -7.21
N PRO A 39 -4.64 12.09 -7.76
CA PRO A 39 -4.90 13.28 -6.95
C PRO A 39 -6.12 13.05 -6.05
N LEU A 40 -6.10 13.60 -4.84
CA LEU A 40 -7.25 13.58 -3.92
C LEU A 40 -8.20 14.75 -4.17
N VAL A 41 -7.64 15.86 -4.64
CA VAL A 41 -8.35 17.09 -5.02
C VAL A 41 -8.01 17.39 -6.48
N PRO A 42 -8.98 17.59 -7.37
CA PRO A 42 -8.69 17.95 -8.75
C PRO A 42 -8.05 19.35 -8.79
N LYS A 43 -6.73 19.41 -8.96
CA LYS A 43 -6.01 20.66 -9.22
C LYS A 43 -6.01 20.89 -10.75
N HIS A 44 -6.83 21.84 -11.21
CA HIS A 44 -6.85 22.45 -12.55
C HIS A 44 -7.29 21.66 -13.80
N ARG A 45 -7.62 20.36 -13.73
CA ARG A 45 -8.16 19.61 -14.89
C ARG A 45 -9.44 18.87 -14.53
N ALA A 46 -10.33 18.73 -15.52
CA ALA A 46 -11.53 17.91 -15.37
C ALA A 46 -11.10 16.50 -14.91
N PRO A 47 -11.69 15.97 -13.82
CA PRO A 47 -11.31 14.66 -13.31
C PRO A 47 -11.56 13.60 -14.39
N LEU A 48 -10.58 12.72 -14.61
CA LEU A 48 -10.77 11.58 -15.50
C LEU A 48 -11.96 10.76 -14.98
N PRO A 49 -12.82 10.22 -15.87
CA PRO A 49 -13.85 9.30 -15.46
C PRO A 49 -13.23 8.14 -14.69
N ARG A 50 -13.79 7.81 -13.53
CA ARG A 50 -13.29 6.74 -12.65
C ARG A 50 -13.03 5.41 -13.37
N SER A 51 -13.84 5.10 -14.39
CA SER A 51 -13.67 3.92 -15.25
C SER A 51 -12.34 3.95 -16.00
N ALA A 52 -11.93 5.10 -16.52
CA ALA A 52 -10.67 5.29 -17.23
C ALA A 52 -9.47 5.23 -16.27
N GLU A 53 -9.55 5.85 -15.08
CA GLU A 53 -8.48 5.74 -14.08
C GLU A 53 -8.27 4.30 -13.61
N MET A 54 -9.36 3.59 -13.34
CA MET A 54 -9.30 2.17 -12.95
C MET A 54 -8.73 1.30 -14.07
N LEU A 55 -9.03 1.62 -15.33
CA LEU A 55 -8.46 0.93 -16.48
C LEU A 55 -6.96 1.21 -16.64
N LEU A 56 -6.53 2.46 -16.50
CA LEU A 56 -5.11 2.84 -16.55
C LEU A 56 -4.32 2.19 -15.41
N LEU A 57 -4.87 2.18 -14.19
CA LEU A 57 -4.28 1.47 -13.06
C LEU A 57 -4.22 -0.04 -13.32
N ARG A 58 -5.23 -0.63 -13.96
CA ARG A 58 -5.22 -2.06 -14.32
C ARG A 58 -4.13 -2.37 -15.33
N ILE A 59 -4.01 -1.57 -16.40
CA ILE A 59 -2.97 -1.72 -17.41
C ILE A 59 -1.59 -1.57 -16.77
N ALA A 60 -1.38 -0.55 -15.94
CA ALA A 60 -0.11 -0.35 -15.23
C ALA A 60 0.26 -1.53 -14.31
N LYS A 61 -0.73 -2.13 -13.62
CA LYS A 61 -0.53 -3.33 -12.79
C LYS A 61 -0.18 -4.55 -13.62
N ASP A 62 -0.88 -4.79 -14.72
CA ASP A 62 -0.68 -5.97 -15.56
C ASP A 62 0.69 -5.92 -16.27
N THR A 63 1.17 -4.73 -16.66
CA THR A 63 2.53 -4.54 -17.21
C THR A 63 3.61 -4.82 -16.16
N LYS A 64 3.41 -4.43 -14.89
CA LYS A 64 4.41 -4.61 -13.82
C LYS A 64 4.41 -6.01 -13.21
N ARG A 65 3.27 -6.71 -13.23
CA ARG A 65 3.11 -8.09 -12.69
C ARG A 65 4.09 -9.09 -13.29
N ARG A 66 4.40 -8.97 -14.58
CA ARG A 66 5.39 -9.83 -15.26
C ARG A 66 6.83 -9.54 -14.85
N SER A 67 7.10 -8.38 -14.24
CA SER A 67 8.45 -7.94 -13.85
C SER A 67 8.85 -8.35 -12.44
N TYR A 68 7.94 -8.87 -11.61
CA TYR A 68 8.26 -9.28 -10.24
C TYR A 68 9.13 -10.54 -10.15
N SER A 69 9.17 -11.35 -11.21
CA SER A 69 10.17 -12.40 -11.39
C SER A 69 11.61 -11.87 -11.39
N ASN A 70 11.80 -10.58 -11.69
CA ASN A 70 13.10 -9.90 -11.69
C ASN A 70 13.09 -8.65 -10.79
N ILE A 71 12.50 -8.74 -9.60
CA ILE A 71 12.41 -7.62 -8.65
C ILE A 71 13.78 -6.99 -8.33
N GLU A 72 14.86 -7.78 -8.32
CA GLU A 72 16.22 -7.29 -8.15
C GLU A 72 16.63 -6.29 -9.25
N GLU A 73 16.19 -6.53 -10.49
CA GLU A 73 16.43 -5.63 -11.61
C GLU A 73 15.64 -4.32 -11.46
N LEU A 74 14.40 -4.38 -10.95
CA LEU A 74 13.62 -3.18 -10.64
C LEU A 74 14.29 -2.35 -9.54
N ILE A 75 14.87 -3.00 -8.52
CA ILE A 75 15.64 -2.34 -7.46
C ILE A 75 16.90 -1.70 -8.04
N LYS A 76 17.71 -2.44 -8.82
CA LYS A 76 18.92 -1.93 -9.47
C LYS A 76 18.65 -0.71 -10.36
N ARG A 77 17.54 -0.72 -11.10
CA ARG A 77 17.11 0.40 -11.95
C ARG A 77 16.44 1.55 -11.20
N LYS A 78 16.43 1.53 -9.85
CA LYS A 78 15.76 2.53 -8.98
C LYS A 78 14.26 2.69 -9.27
N ARG A 79 13.62 1.64 -9.78
CA ARG A 79 12.18 1.56 -10.04
C ARG A 79 11.39 0.95 -8.89
N ALA A 80 12.09 0.44 -7.88
CA ALA A 80 11.54 -0.03 -6.62
C ALA A 80 12.44 0.43 -5.47
N LEU A 81 11.85 0.79 -4.34
CA LEU A 81 12.57 1.05 -3.10
C LEU A 81 12.67 -0.25 -2.30
N PHE A 82 13.89 -0.74 -2.09
CA PHE A 82 14.13 -1.89 -1.24
C PHE A 82 14.44 -1.45 0.19
N ILE A 83 13.81 -2.10 1.16
CA ILE A 83 14.02 -1.92 2.58
C ILE A 83 14.56 -3.26 3.11
N PRO A 84 15.86 -3.33 3.39
CA PRO A 84 16.49 -4.52 3.98
C PRO A 84 15.83 -4.92 5.31
N GLN A 85 15.78 -6.22 5.60
CA GLN A 85 15.15 -6.74 6.82
C GLN A 85 15.75 -6.16 8.11
N ASP A 86 17.07 -5.96 8.16
CA ASP A 86 17.79 -5.37 9.31
C ASP A 86 17.38 -3.91 9.59
N LYS A 87 16.77 -3.23 8.62
CA LYS A 87 16.21 -1.89 8.78
C LYS A 87 14.76 -1.87 9.22
N ILE A 88 14.12 -3.02 9.35
CA ILE A 88 12.71 -3.14 9.73
C ILE A 88 12.66 -3.65 11.17
N VAL A 89 12.24 -2.79 12.09
CA VAL A 89 11.99 -3.17 13.48
C VAL A 89 10.84 -4.18 13.54
N CYS A 90 9.71 -3.81 12.94
CA CYS A 90 8.58 -4.72 12.75
C CYS A 90 7.52 -4.14 11.79
N CYS A 91 6.58 -5.00 11.43
CA CYS A 91 5.36 -4.66 10.70
C CYS A 91 4.14 -4.99 11.56
N THR A 92 3.17 -4.09 11.61
CA THR A 92 1.88 -4.29 12.28
C THR A 92 0.72 -4.19 11.31
N LEU A 93 -0.37 -4.87 11.64
CA LEU A 93 -1.62 -4.85 10.86
C LEU A 93 -2.80 -4.40 11.73
N ARG A 94 -3.51 -3.36 11.31
CA ARG A 94 -4.71 -2.87 12.00
C ARG A 94 -5.84 -2.62 11.00
N GLU A 95 -7.07 -2.90 11.40
CA GLU A 95 -8.21 -2.45 10.61
C GLU A 95 -8.53 -1.01 11.00
N ARG A 96 -8.73 -0.14 10.00
CA ARG A 96 -9.09 1.26 10.20
C ARG A 96 -10.21 1.67 9.27
N GLU A 97 -11.04 2.58 9.75
CA GLU A 97 -11.87 3.39 8.87
C GLU A 97 -11.04 4.57 8.36
N ILE A 98 -10.99 4.72 7.04
CA ILE A 98 -10.27 5.81 6.38
C ILE A 98 -11.24 6.60 5.50
N PRO A 99 -11.03 7.91 5.30
CA PRO A 99 -11.84 8.69 4.40
C PRO A 99 -11.69 8.20 2.95
N ILE A 100 -12.80 8.09 2.24
CA ILE A 100 -12.80 7.88 0.79
C ILE A 100 -12.65 9.25 0.12
N PRO A 101 -11.61 9.43 -0.71
CA PRO A 101 -11.43 10.65 -1.50
C PRO A 101 -12.67 10.93 -2.34
N PRO A 102 -13.13 12.19 -2.48
CA PRO A 102 -14.34 12.51 -3.24
C PRO A 102 -14.38 11.88 -4.63
N LEU A 103 -13.25 11.88 -5.34
CA LEU A 103 -13.07 11.28 -6.66
C LEU A 103 -13.29 9.75 -6.68
N LEU A 104 -13.06 9.07 -5.56
CA LEU A 104 -13.23 7.63 -5.41
C LEU A 104 -14.58 7.24 -4.77
N ARG A 105 -15.42 8.21 -4.37
CA ARG A 105 -16.75 7.92 -3.83
C ARG A 105 -17.64 7.37 -4.95
N LYS A 106 -18.39 6.32 -4.65
CA LYS A 106 -19.39 5.83 -5.61
C LYS A 106 -20.55 6.84 -5.64
N PRO A 107 -21.14 7.09 -6.82
CA PRO A 107 -22.40 7.82 -6.86
C PRO A 107 -23.42 7.09 -5.98
N PRO A 108 -24.30 7.82 -5.30
CA PRO A 108 -25.29 7.21 -4.45
C PRO A 108 -26.26 6.37 -5.30
N ARG A 109 -26.72 5.24 -4.77
CA ARG A 109 -27.64 4.36 -5.50
C ARG A 109 -29.04 4.96 -5.63
N SER A 110 -29.37 5.90 -4.76
CA SER A 110 -30.61 6.67 -4.80
C SER A 110 -30.38 8.15 -4.45
N PRO A 111 -31.20 9.08 -4.93
CA PRO A 111 -31.05 10.52 -4.64
C PRO A 111 -31.12 10.88 -3.15
N ARG A 112 -31.70 10.01 -2.32
CA ARG A 112 -31.86 10.20 -0.86
C ARG A 112 -30.69 9.64 -0.05
N GLU A 113 -29.85 8.80 -0.66
CA GLU A 113 -28.72 8.16 0.02
C GLU A 113 -27.47 9.03 -0.11
N LYS A 114 -26.82 9.34 1.02
CA LYS A 114 -25.54 10.06 0.97
C LYS A 114 -24.43 9.12 0.50
N PRO A 115 -23.49 9.58 -0.34
CA PRO A 115 -22.32 8.78 -0.72
C PRO A 115 -21.53 8.39 0.52
N LYS A 116 -21.09 7.12 0.60
CA LYS A 116 -20.19 6.69 1.67
C LYS A 116 -18.93 7.57 1.69
N SER A 117 -18.64 8.14 2.86
CA SER A 117 -17.49 9.02 3.08
C SER A 117 -16.27 8.29 3.63
N THR A 118 -16.44 7.08 4.16
CA THR A 118 -15.37 6.24 4.73
C THR A 118 -15.41 4.82 4.19
N GLU A 119 -14.24 4.16 4.16
CA GLU A 119 -14.08 2.74 3.87
C GLU A 119 -13.27 2.05 4.96
N ARG A 120 -13.57 0.77 5.22
CA ARG A 120 -12.73 -0.08 6.06
C ARG A 120 -11.54 -0.58 5.24
N ALA A 121 -10.35 -0.27 5.70
CA ALA A 121 -9.09 -0.69 5.11
C ALA A 121 -8.21 -1.41 6.15
N LEU A 122 -7.30 -2.23 5.65
CA LEU A 122 -6.22 -2.82 6.43
C LEU A 122 -5.00 -1.90 6.36
N GLU A 123 -4.65 -1.29 7.48
CA GLU A 123 -3.42 -0.54 7.70
C GLU A 123 -2.27 -1.53 7.92
N LEU A 124 -1.26 -1.48 7.05
CA LEU A 124 0.06 -2.06 7.23
C LEU A 124 1.01 -0.93 7.64
N ALA A 125 1.46 -0.95 8.88
CA ALA A 125 2.48 -0.03 9.37
C ALA A 125 3.83 -0.74 9.44
N ILE A 126 4.82 -0.17 8.76
CA ILE A 126 6.21 -0.63 8.73
C ILE A 126 7.02 0.31 9.62
N LEU A 127 7.57 -0.22 10.70
CA LEU A 127 8.45 0.50 11.63
C LEU A 127 9.89 0.27 11.19
N LEU A 128 10.56 1.37 10.86
CA LEU A 128 11.91 1.39 10.31
C LEU A 128 12.89 1.94 11.33
N ASP A 129 14.04 1.31 11.43
CA ASP A 129 15.16 1.81 12.21
C ASP A 129 15.95 2.83 11.37
N GLU A 130 15.86 4.10 11.73
CA GLU A 130 16.62 5.19 11.12
C GLU A 130 17.55 5.83 12.17
N PRO A 131 18.67 6.47 11.77
CA PRO A 131 19.62 7.08 12.71
C PRO A 131 18.99 8.12 13.66
N SER A 132 17.89 8.76 13.24
CA SER A 132 17.12 9.72 14.02
C SER A 132 16.05 9.09 14.92
N GLY A 133 16.02 7.76 15.02
CA GLY A 133 15.01 6.98 15.75
C GLY A 133 14.05 6.23 14.83
N VAL A 134 13.01 5.64 15.43
CA VAL A 134 12.07 4.77 14.71
C VAL A 134 11.09 5.59 13.88
N ARG A 135 11.05 5.32 12.57
CA ARG A 135 10.09 5.95 11.65
C ARG A 135 8.98 4.98 11.25
N CYS A 136 7.73 5.46 11.27
CA CYS A 136 6.58 4.67 10.83
C CYS A 136 6.15 5.06 9.41
N LYS A 137 6.10 4.08 8.49
CA LYS A 137 5.45 4.23 7.18
C LYS A 137 4.16 3.42 7.14
N LYS A 138 3.06 4.06 6.73
CA LYS A 138 1.73 3.45 6.70
C LYS A 138 1.25 3.24 5.28
N TYR A 139 0.75 2.05 5.02
CA TYR A 139 0.12 1.65 3.77
C TYR A 139 -1.25 1.06 4.08
N TYR A 140 -2.19 1.21 3.15
CA TYR A 140 -3.54 0.71 3.29
C TYR A 140 -3.87 -0.24 2.15
N THR A 141 -4.63 -1.29 2.45
CA THR A 141 -5.09 -2.27 1.46
C THR A 141 -6.46 -2.82 1.86
N THR A 142 -6.98 -3.79 1.11
CA THR A 142 -8.26 -4.44 1.43
C THR A 142 -8.16 -5.34 2.67
N ILE A 143 -9.17 -5.27 3.53
CA ILE A 143 -9.30 -6.14 4.72
C ILE A 143 -9.31 -7.63 4.39
N ARG A 144 -9.70 -8.00 3.17
CA ARG A 144 -9.76 -9.41 2.72
C ARG A 144 -8.39 -10.08 2.68
N LEU A 145 -7.31 -9.29 2.63
CA LEU A 145 -5.94 -9.80 2.58
C LEU A 145 -5.30 -9.94 3.96
N LYS A 146 -6.01 -9.65 5.06
CA LYS A 146 -5.46 -9.63 6.42
C LYS A 146 -4.70 -10.91 6.78
N ASP A 147 -5.33 -12.07 6.62
CA ASP A 147 -4.71 -13.34 7.02
C ASP A 147 -3.55 -13.74 6.11
N ALA A 148 -3.65 -13.45 4.81
CA ALA A 148 -2.59 -13.70 3.85
C ALA A 148 -1.35 -12.83 4.15
N VAL A 149 -1.54 -11.52 4.34
CA VAL A 149 -0.45 -10.59 4.66
C VAL A 149 0.15 -10.93 6.03
N LYS A 150 -0.68 -11.24 7.03
CA LYS A 150 -0.22 -11.66 8.36
C LYS A 150 0.65 -12.92 8.29
N ARG A 151 0.24 -13.92 7.50
CA ARG A 151 1.00 -15.16 7.30
C ARG A 151 2.35 -14.87 6.64
N ALA A 152 2.36 -14.10 5.56
CA ALA A 152 3.59 -13.74 4.86
C ALA A 152 4.56 -12.96 5.76
N LEU A 153 4.08 -11.98 6.52
CA LEU A 153 4.92 -11.21 7.44
C LEU A 153 5.44 -12.04 8.61
N LYS A 154 4.65 -13.00 9.12
CA LYS A 154 5.12 -13.95 10.15
C LYS A 154 6.20 -14.88 9.61
N GLU A 155 6.04 -15.35 8.37
CA GLU A 155 7.00 -16.25 7.73
C GLU A 155 8.38 -15.60 7.58
N VAL A 156 8.43 -14.30 7.27
CA VAL A 156 9.68 -13.53 7.19
C VAL A 156 10.13 -12.95 8.54
N GLY A 157 9.44 -13.28 9.64
CA GLY A 157 9.80 -12.81 10.99
C GLY A 157 9.58 -11.30 11.25
N LEU A 158 8.81 -10.61 10.40
CA LEU A 158 8.57 -9.17 10.52
C LEU A 158 7.28 -8.81 11.27
N TYR A 159 6.34 -9.74 11.44
CA TYR A 159 5.04 -9.44 12.05
C TYR A 159 5.10 -9.39 13.59
N ILE A 160 4.66 -8.26 14.16
CA ILE A 160 4.36 -8.14 15.59
C ILE A 160 2.88 -7.75 15.76
N PRO A 161 2.13 -8.39 16.68
CA PRO A 161 0.80 -7.95 17.04
C PRO A 161 0.80 -6.47 17.48
N PRO A 162 -0.15 -5.66 17.03
CA PRO A 162 -0.10 -4.23 17.29
C PRO A 162 -0.17 -3.86 18.78
N ASP A 163 -0.69 -4.76 19.61
CA ASP A 163 -0.87 -4.58 21.06
C ASP A 163 0.43 -4.86 21.84
N LEU A 164 1.42 -5.46 21.18
CA LEU A 164 2.73 -5.78 21.74
C LEU A 164 3.82 -4.77 21.31
N VAL A 165 3.45 -3.74 20.56
CA VAL A 165 4.39 -2.69 20.14
C VAL A 165 4.40 -1.59 21.20
N THR A 166 5.32 -1.72 22.16
CA THR A 166 5.70 -0.64 23.07
C THR A 166 6.72 0.23 22.34
N ILE A 167 6.28 1.36 21.79
CA ILE A 167 7.20 2.41 21.33
C ILE A 167 7.56 3.21 22.58
N ALA A 168 8.75 2.98 23.12
CA ALA A 168 9.34 3.79 24.19
C ALA A 168 9.83 5.13 23.63
#